data_AF-A0A6I2JV43-F1
#
_entry.id   AF-A0A6I2JV43-F1
#
_cell.length_a   1.000
_cell.length_b   1.000
_cell.length_c   1.000
_cell.angle_alpha   90.00
_cell.angle_beta   90.00
_cell.angle_gamma   90.00
#
_symmetry.space_group_name_H-M   'P 1'
#
loop_
_entity.id
_entity.type
_entity.pdbx_description
1 polymer ?
#
loop_
_entity_poly.entity_id
_entity_poly.type
_entity_poly.pdbx_seq_one_letter_code
_entity_poly.pdbx_strand_id
1 'polypeptide(L)'
;MAYQSQDIIRRSATNGLTPAPQARNHQQEVAKLIDVTTCIGCKACQVACSEWNDIRDEVGHNVGVYDNPADLTAKSWTVMRFSEVEENGKLEWLIRKDGCMHCADPGCLKACPSEGAIIQYANGIVDFQSEQCIGCGYCIAGCPFDVPRMNKEDNRVYKCTLCVDRVNVGQEPACVKTCPTGAIHFGSKSDMQALAGERVAELNTRGYANAGLYDPEGVGGTHVMYVLHHADKPQLYHGLPANPSISPAVTFWKGIWKPLAAIGFAATFAASVFHYVGVGPNRVEEDEDENLHEKEERE
;
A
#
# COMPACT_ATOMS: atom_id res chain seq x y z
N MET A 1 13.38 -7.11 14.66
CA MET A 1 14.80 -7.11 14.21
C MET A 1 14.79 -6.72 12.75
N ALA A 2 15.01 -5.44 12.47
CA ALA A 2 14.95 -4.89 11.12
C ALA A 2 16.37 -4.82 10.50
N TYR A 3 16.45 -5.01 9.17
CA TYR A 3 17.61 -4.74 8.29
C TYR A 3 18.74 -5.78 8.20
N GLN A 4 18.59 -6.98 8.76
CA GLN A 4 19.59 -8.06 8.68
C GLN A 4 19.82 -8.56 7.23
N SER A 5 18.79 -8.44 6.38
CA SER A 5 18.86 -8.81 4.97
C SER A 5 19.71 -7.84 4.13
N GLN A 6 19.92 -6.60 4.60
CA GLN A 6 20.75 -5.57 3.94
C GLN A 6 20.37 -5.28 2.48
N ASP A 7 19.09 -5.43 2.13
CA ASP A 7 18.52 -5.31 0.78
C ASP A 7 17.26 -4.42 0.75
N ILE A 8 17.16 -3.46 1.68
CA ILE A 8 16.00 -2.59 1.82
C ILE A 8 16.15 -1.34 0.95
N ILE A 9 15.47 -1.32 -0.18
CA ILE A 9 15.56 -0.21 -1.17
C ILE A 9 14.70 1.00 -0.80
N ARG A 10 13.62 0.82 -0.02
CA ARG A 10 12.82 1.93 0.53
C ARG A 10 12.35 1.65 1.95
N ARG A 11 12.21 2.72 2.73
CA ARG A 11 11.84 2.70 4.14
C ARG A 11 10.93 3.88 4.47
N SER A 12 9.80 3.64 5.13
CA SER A 12 8.86 4.71 5.51
C SER A 12 9.51 5.73 6.45
N ALA A 13 9.03 6.98 6.35
CA ALA A 13 9.45 8.13 7.16
C ALA A 13 10.98 8.28 7.36
N THR A 14 11.75 7.91 6.35
CA THR A 14 13.22 7.98 6.37
C THR A 14 13.70 9.10 5.45
N ASN A 15 14.67 9.90 5.90
CA ASN A 15 15.26 10.96 5.09
C ASN A 15 16.10 10.38 3.94
N GLY A 16 16.05 10.99 2.75
CA GLY A 16 16.80 10.54 1.58
C GLY A 16 18.32 10.57 1.74
N LEU A 17 18.85 11.39 2.65
CA LEU A 17 20.28 11.46 2.99
C LEU A 17 20.74 10.29 3.88
N THR A 18 19.80 9.58 4.51
CA THR A 18 20.08 8.45 5.43
C THR A 18 19.31 7.21 4.96
N PRO A 19 19.64 6.64 3.79
CA PRO A 19 18.93 5.48 3.25
C PRO A 19 19.13 4.25 4.14
N ALA A 20 18.22 3.28 4.02
CA ALA A 20 18.33 2.00 4.69
C ALA A 20 19.50 1.16 4.12
N PRO A 21 20.03 0.16 4.87
CA PRO A 21 21.03 -0.76 4.36
C PRO A 21 20.52 -1.54 3.13
N GLN A 22 21.22 -1.39 2.01
CA GLN A 22 20.84 -1.96 0.71
C GLN A 22 22.05 -2.50 -0.09
N ALA A 23 23.12 -2.90 0.60
CA ALA A 23 24.32 -3.45 -0.05
C ALA A 23 24.07 -4.75 -0.84
N ARG A 24 23.00 -5.49 -0.51
CA ARG A 24 22.61 -6.77 -1.15
C ARG A 24 21.44 -6.60 -2.12
N ASN A 25 21.44 -5.52 -2.88
CA ASN A 25 20.35 -5.16 -3.80
C ASN A 25 20.43 -5.83 -5.19
N HIS A 26 21.48 -6.61 -5.49
CA HIS A 26 21.57 -7.38 -6.72
C HIS A 26 20.72 -8.65 -6.64
N GLN A 27 19.40 -8.48 -6.71
CA GLN A 27 18.41 -9.55 -6.67
C GLN A 27 17.46 -9.43 -7.87
N GLN A 28 16.93 -10.56 -8.31
CA GLN A 28 15.90 -10.57 -9.33
C GLN A 28 14.57 -10.14 -8.70
N GLU A 29 13.88 -9.19 -9.34
CA GLU A 29 12.52 -8.84 -8.98
C GLU A 29 11.60 -10.05 -9.18
N VAL A 30 10.78 -10.37 -8.17
CA VAL A 30 9.79 -11.45 -8.26
C VAL A 30 8.40 -10.88 -8.50
N ALA A 31 7.53 -11.63 -9.14
CA ALA A 31 6.13 -11.24 -9.28
C ALA A 31 5.20 -12.45 -9.20
N LYS A 32 3.97 -12.16 -8.79
CA LYS A 32 2.83 -13.07 -8.90
C LYS A 32 1.94 -12.63 -10.05
N LEU A 33 1.71 -13.50 -11.02
CA LEU A 33 0.75 -13.25 -12.09
C LEU A 33 -0.56 -13.97 -11.77
N ILE A 34 -1.68 -13.26 -11.80
CA ILE A 34 -3.01 -13.83 -11.59
C ILE A 34 -3.76 -13.75 -12.92
N ASP A 35 -3.88 -14.87 -13.61
CA ASP A 35 -4.72 -14.99 -14.79
C ASP A 35 -6.18 -15.20 -14.38
N VAL A 36 -6.99 -14.15 -14.45
CA VAL A 36 -8.42 -14.26 -14.08
C VAL A 36 -9.20 -15.11 -15.08
N THR A 37 -8.63 -15.35 -16.27
CA THR A 37 -9.29 -16.11 -17.35
C THR A 37 -9.25 -17.63 -17.14
N THR A 38 -8.44 -18.09 -16.19
CA THR A 38 -8.34 -19.48 -15.75
C THR A 38 -8.77 -19.66 -14.30
N CYS A 39 -9.22 -18.58 -13.64
CA CYS A 39 -9.71 -18.61 -12.27
C CYS A 39 -11.11 -19.22 -12.20
N ILE A 40 -11.31 -20.15 -11.27
CA ILE A 40 -12.61 -20.83 -11.05
C ILE A 40 -13.29 -20.42 -9.74
N GLY A 41 -12.81 -19.38 -9.05
CA GLY A 41 -13.44 -18.88 -7.83
C GLY A 41 -13.45 -19.83 -6.64
N CYS A 42 -12.62 -20.87 -6.62
CA CYS A 42 -12.63 -21.92 -5.59
C CYS A 42 -12.26 -21.47 -4.16
N LYS A 43 -11.70 -20.27 -4.01
CA LYS A 43 -11.19 -19.71 -2.73
C LYS A 43 -10.07 -20.51 -2.05
N ALA A 44 -9.47 -21.50 -2.71
CA ALA A 44 -8.30 -22.23 -2.17
C ALA A 44 -7.15 -21.30 -1.76
N CYS A 45 -6.96 -20.20 -2.51
CA CYS A 45 -5.98 -19.17 -2.20
C CYS A 45 -6.24 -18.42 -0.88
N GLN A 46 -7.51 -18.25 -0.46
CA GLN A 46 -7.86 -17.66 0.83
C GLN A 46 -7.50 -18.62 1.98
N VAL A 47 -7.88 -19.89 1.81
CA VAL A 47 -7.64 -20.95 2.81
C VAL A 47 -6.14 -21.14 3.02
N ALA A 48 -5.36 -21.34 1.96
CA ALA A 48 -3.92 -21.53 2.06
C ALA A 48 -3.18 -20.30 2.60
N CYS A 49 -3.65 -19.08 2.27
CA CYS A 49 -3.09 -17.87 2.85
C CYS A 49 -3.32 -17.83 4.37
N SER A 50 -4.54 -18.13 4.82
CA SER A 50 -4.90 -18.09 6.23
C SER A 50 -4.19 -19.20 7.02
N GLU A 51 -4.12 -20.40 6.44
CA GLU A 51 -3.43 -21.55 7.01
C GLU A 51 -1.94 -21.25 7.20
N TRP A 52 -1.23 -20.85 6.14
CA TRP A 52 0.21 -20.60 6.20
C TRP A 52 0.59 -19.46 7.14
N ASN A 53 -0.21 -18.39 7.19
CA ASN A 53 0.10 -17.20 8.00
C ASN A 53 -0.52 -17.26 9.40
N ASP A 54 -1.05 -18.40 9.83
CA ASP A 54 -1.62 -18.61 11.18
C ASP A 54 -2.70 -17.58 11.58
N ILE A 55 -3.54 -17.18 10.62
CA ILE A 55 -4.64 -16.23 10.84
C ILE A 55 -6.00 -16.87 10.57
N ARG A 56 -7.01 -16.50 11.34
CA ARG A 56 -8.41 -16.93 11.14
C ARG A 56 -9.30 -15.72 11.34
N ASP A 57 -10.14 -15.45 10.35
CA ASP A 57 -11.19 -14.43 10.44
C ASP A 57 -12.44 -15.02 11.10
N GLU A 58 -13.39 -14.16 11.45
CA GLU A 58 -14.68 -14.57 11.99
C GLU A 58 -15.49 -15.36 10.95
N VAL A 59 -16.36 -16.26 11.44
CA VAL A 59 -17.35 -16.91 10.58
C VAL A 59 -18.40 -15.87 10.19
N GLY A 60 -18.33 -15.39 8.96
CA GLY A 60 -19.23 -14.36 8.45
C GLY A 60 -20.64 -14.87 8.09
N HIS A 61 -21.40 -14.02 7.41
CA HIS A 61 -22.76 -14.31 6.93
C HIS A 61 -22.84 -14.31 5.41
N ASN A 62 -23.84 -14.99 4.85
CA ASN A 62 -24.20 -14.84 3.46
C ASN A 62 -25.17 -13.66 3.30
N VAL A 63 -24.88 -12.74 2.37
CA VAL A 63 -25.70 -11.54 2.09
C VAL A 63 -26.25 -11.54 0.66
N GLY A 64 -26.39 -12.72 0.04
CA GLY A 64 -26.90 -12.90 -1.32
C GLY A 64 -25.84 -13.00 -2.41
N VAL A 65 -24.54 -13.01 -2.05
CA VAL A 65 -23.42 -13.17 -2.99
C VAL A 65 -22.45 -14.25 -2.52
N TYR A 66 -21.55 -14.69 -3.41
CA TYR A 66 -20.54 -15.70 -3.12
C TYR A 66 -19.36 -15.15 -2.33
N ASP A 67 -19.10 -13.84 -2.40
CA ASP A 67 -18.02 -13.13 -1.70
C ASP A 67 -18.08 -13.39 -0.19
N ASN A 68 -17.04 -14.03 0.35
CA ASN A 68 -16.92 -14.27 1.78
C ASN A 68 -15.46 -14.67 2.13
N PRO A 69 -14.78 -13.97 3.04
CA PRO A 69 -15.19 -12.70 3.68
C PRO A 69 -15.51 -11.61 2.66
N ALA A 70 -16.40 -10.67 3.02
CA ALA A 70 -16.90 -9.65 2.09
C ALA A 70 -15.83 -8.62 1.71
N ASP A 71 -14.81 -8.44 2.56
CA ASP A 71 -13.68 -7.57 2.31
C ASP A 71 -12.39 -8.14 2.91
N LEU A 72 -11.25 -7.56 2.53
CA LEU A 72 -9.98 -7.75 3.22
C LEU A 72 -10.13 -7.34 4.70
N THR A 73 -9.45 -8.06 5.57
CA THR A 73 -9.37 -7.72 7.01
C THR A 73 -7.94 -7.95 7.51
N ALA A 74 -7.68 -7.61 8.77
CA ALA A 74 -6.41 -7.97 9.40
C ALA A 74 -6.19 -9.49 9.53
N LYS A 75 -7.24 -10.30 9.40
CA LYS A 75 -7.20 -11.77 9.43
C LYS A 75 -7.51 -12.44 8.08
N SER A 76 -7.84 -11.64 7.05
CA SER A 76 -8.12 -12.06 5.68
C SER A 76 -7.31 -11.24 4.69
N TRP A 77 -6.07 -11.66 4.43
CA TRP A 77 -5.09 -10.91 3.64
C TRP A 77 -5.27 -11.01 2.12
N THR A 78 -6.17 -11.89 1.68
CA THR A 78 -6.63 -11.99 0.31
C THR A 78 -8.06 -12.53 0.30
N VAL A 79 -8.88 -12.05 -0.63
CA VAL A 79 -10.27 -12.50 -0.83
C VAL A 79 -10.56 -12.66 -2.32
N MET A 80 -11.47 -13.56 -2.67
CA MET A 80 -12.02 -13.67 -4.02
C MET A 80 -13.20 -12.72 -4.14
N ARG A 81 -13.18 -11.89 -5.18
CA ARG A 81 -14.23 -10.96 -5.54
C ARG A 81 -14.94 -11.44 -6.79
N PHE A 82 -16.27 -11.47 -6.76
CA PHE A 82 -17.10 -11.96 -7.85
C PHE A 82 -17.88 -10.80 -8.48
N SER A 83 -18.10 -10.86 -9.79
CA SER A 83 -18.86 -9.85 -10.54
C SER A 83 -19.62 -10.53 -11.67
N GLU A 84 -20.94 -10.46 -11.62
CA GLU A 84 -21.82 -10.85 -12.72
C GLU A 84 -22.03 -9.62 -13.60
N VAL A 85 -21.69 -9.73 -14.89
CA VAL A 85 -21.79 -8.63 -15.85
C VAL A 85 -22.39 -9.14 -17.16
N GLU A 86 -23.10 -8.28 -17.88
CA GLU A 86 -23.53 -8.55 -19.25
C GLU A 86 -22.59 -7.82 -20.21
N GLU A 87 -21.70 -8.56 -20.88
CA GLU A 87 -20.77 -8.03 -21.86
C GLU A 87 -20.94 -8.76 -23.20
N ASN A 88 -20.92 -8.03 -24.30
CA ASN A 88 -21.12 -8.59 -25.65
C ASN A 88 -22.41 -9.42 -25.79
N GLY A 89 -23.48 -9.04 -25.08
CA GLY A 89 -24.79 -9.71 -25.15
C GLY A 89 -24.85 -11.09 -24.48
N LYS A 90 -23.88 -11.42 -23.62
CA LYS A 90 -23.84 -12.66 -22.83
C LYS A 90 -23.52 -12.35 -21.37
N LEU A 91 -24.02 -13.21 -20.48
CA LEU A 91 -23.62 -13.20 -19.08
C LEU A 91 -22.17 -13.66 -18.97
N GLU A 92 -21.35 -12.89 -18.26
CA GLU A 92 -20.02 -13.27 -17.85
C GLU A 92 -19.92 -13.20 -16.33
N TRP A 93 -19.25 -14.20 -15.74
CA TRP A 93 -18.92 -14.21 -14.33
C TRP A 93 -17.43 -13.95 -14.16
N LEU A 94 -17.09 -12.72 -13.83
CA LEU A 94 -15.71 -12.26 -13.69
C LEU A 94 -15.28 -12.43 -12.24
N ILE A 95 -14.24 -13.22 -12.02
CA ILE A 95 -13.78 -13.61 -10.70
C ILE A 95 -12.33 -13.17 -10.53
N ARG A 96 -12.05 -12.34 -9.52
CA ARG A 96 -10.71 -11.79 -9.29
C ARG A 96 -10.27 -12.05 -7.86
N LYS A 97 -9.05 -12.57 -7.69
CA LYS A 97 -8.37 -12.61 -6.40
C LYS A 97 -7.88 -11.21 -6.06
N ASP A 98 -8.23 -10.69 -4.89
CA ASP A 98 -7.85 -9.36 -4.42
C ASP A 98 -6.90 -9.40 -3.23
N GLY A 99 -6.08 -8.35 -3.08
CA GLY A 99 -5.07 -8.23 -2.03
C GLY A 99 -3.96 -7.23 -2.41
N CYS A 100 -2.86 -7.23 -1.66
CA CYS A 100 -1.74 -6.32 -1.92
C CYS A 100 -1.15 -6.50 -3.32
N MET A 101 -1.01 -5.38 -4.03
CA MET A 101 -0.39 -5.32 -5.35
C MET A 101 1.15 -5.27 -5.33
N HIS A 102 1.74 -5.08 -4.14
CA HIS A 102 3.19 -4.89 -3.94
C HIS A 102 3.74 -3.90 -4.97
N CYS A 103 3.23 -2.67 -4.95
CA CYS A 103 3.52 -1.65 -5.95
C CYS A 103 5.01 -1.30 -5.99
N ALA A 104 5.52 -0.99 -7.18
CA ALA A 104 6.88 -0.53 -7.35
C ALA A 104 7.09 0.84 -6.68
N ASP A 105 6.13 1.78 -6.72
CA ASP A 105 6.06 3.00 -5.88
C ASP A 105 4.88 2.88 -4.87
N PRO A 106 5.12 2.31 -3.67
CA PRO A 106 4.05 2.02 -2.72
C PRO A 106 3.54 3.27 -2.00
N GLY A 107 2.31 3.69 -2.33
CA GLY A 107 1.63 4.79 -1.66
C GLY A 107 1.43 4.60 -0.15
N CYS A 108 1.30 3.36 0.32
CA CYS A 108 1.26 3.05 1.75
C CYS A 108 2.57 3.44 2.46
N LEU A 109 3.73 3.15 1.87
CA LEU A 109 5.04 3.53 2.38
C LEU A 109 5.22 5.05 2.37
N LYS A 110 4.85 5.70 1.25
CA LYS A 110 4.94 7.17 1.08
C LYS A 110 4.10 7.92 2.13
N ALA A 111 2.91 7.41 2.45
CA ALA A 111 2.01 8.02 3.42
C ALA A 111 2.38 7.76 4.89
N CYS A 112 3.10 6.66 5.18
CA CYS A 112 3.40 6.23 6.54
C CYS A 112 4.30 7.24 7.28
N PRO A 113 3.91 7.69 8.49
CA PRO A 113 4.69 8.67 9.26
C PRO A 113 5.67 8.01 10.24
N SER A 114 5.60 6.68 10.44
CA SER A 114 6.47 5.96 11.36
C SER A 114 7.69 5.40 10.65
N GLU A 115 8.86 5.60 11.22
CA GLU A 115 10.13 5.24 10.63
C GLU A 115 10.27 3.72 10.54
N GLY A 116 10.44 3.19 9.33
CA GLY A 116 10.66 1.75 9.12
C GLY A 116 9.46 0.84 9.32
N ALA A 117 8.26 1.34 9.65
CA ALA A 117 7.04 0.54 9.75
C ALA A 117 6.62 -0.12 8.42
N ILE A 118 7.02 0.46 7.29
CA ILE A 118 6.82 -0.12 5.96
C ILE A 118 8.14 -0.08 5.21
N ILE A 119 8.51 -1.22 4.64
CA ILE A 119 9.76 -1.39 3.88
C ILE A 119 9.48 -2.00 2.50
N GLN A 120 10.40 -1.78 1.58
CA GLN A 120 10.44 -2.43 0.29
C GLN A 120 11.79 -3.13 0.13
N TYR A 121 11.75 -4.43 -0.12
CA TYR A 121 12.93 -5.25 -0.42
C TYR A 121 13.37 -5.08 -1.89
N ALA A 122 14.63 -5.40 -2.19
CA ALA A 122 15.20 -5.32 -3.53
C ALA A 122 14.48 -6.20 -4.56
N ASN A 123 13.90 -7.32 -4.14
CA ASN A 123 13.10 -8.21 -5.00
C ASN A 123 11.67 -7.69 -5.28
N GLY A 124 11.29 -6.54 -4.72
CA GLY A 124 9.99 -5.88 -4.95
C GLY A 124 8.93 -6.09 -3.87
N ILE A 125 9.19 -6.95 -2.88
CA ILE A 125 8.23 -7.18 -1.80
C ILE A 125 8.10 -5.91 -0.94
N VAL A 126 6.87 -5.39 -0.84
CA VAL A 126 6.49 -4.38 0.17
C VAL A 126 5.92 -5.06 1.41
N ASP A 127 6.50 -4.82 2.59
CA ASP A 127 6.12 -5.51 3.83
C ASP A 127 6.03 -4.57 5.05
N PHE A 128 5.33 -5.01 6.10
CA PHE A 128 5.04 -4.22 7.30
C PHE A 128 5.85 -4.71 8.50
N GLN A 129 6.72 -3.85 9.02
CA GLN A 129 7.48 -4.10 10.25
C GLN A 129 6.63 -3.67 11.45
N SER A 130 5.85 -4.62 11.96
CA SER A 130 4.86 -4.39 13.02
C SER A 130 5.42 -3.74 14.29
N GLU A 131 6.70 -3.97 14.60
CA GLU A 131 7.38 -3.34 15.75
C GLU A 131 7.41 -1.81 15.68
N GLN A 132 7.37 -1.22 14.49
CA GLN A 132 7.38 0.24 14.29
C GLN A 132 5.97 0.81 14.00
N CYS A 133 4.95 -0.04 13.87
CA CYS A 133 3.61 0.43 13.51
C CYS A 133 2.92 1.12 14.70
N ILE A 134 2.37 2.32 14.46
CA ILE A 134 1.69 3.16 15.47
C ILE A 134 0.16 3.24 15.28
N GLY A 135 -0.42 2.45 14.38
CA GLY A 135 -1.88 2.40 14.22
C GLY A 135 -2.56 3.65 13.62
N CYS A 136 -1.82 4.57 13.00
CA CYS A 136 -2.39 5.84 12.50
C CYS A 136 -3.32 5.72 11.28
N GLY A 137 -3.30 4.60 10.55
CA GLY A 137 -4.15 4.39 9.36
C GLY A 137 -3.77 5.17 8.09
N TYR A 138 -2.70 5.99 8.08
CA TYR A 138 -2.31 6.77 6.89
C TYR A 138 -2.00 5.90 5.67
N CYS A 139 -1.50 4.69 5.89
CA CYS A 139 -1.24 3.72 4.83
C CYS A 139 -2.51 3.24 4.12
N ILE A 140 -3.67 3.28 4.79
CA ILE A 140 -4.97 2.93 4.21
C ILE A 140 -5.33 3.98 3.16
N ALA A 141 -5.40 5.25 3.57
CA ALA A 141 -5.67 6.38 2.67
C ALA A 141 -4.60 6.57 1.58
N GLY A 142 -3.36 6.20 1.86
CA GLY A 142 -2.26 6.28 0.90
C GLY A 142 -2.25 5.17 -0.14
N CYS A 143 -2.97 4.06 0.06
CA CYS A 143 -2.98 2.92 -0.84
C CYS A 143 -3.99 3.15 -1.98
N PRO A 144 -3.57 3.20 -3.26
CA PRO A 144 -4.50 3.38 -4.39
C PRO A 144 -5.47 2.21 -4.61
N PHE A 145 -5.22 1.08 -3.93
CA PHE A 145 -5.99 -0.16 -4.04
C PHE A 145 -6.76 -0.49 -2.76
N ASP A 146 -6.76 0.40 -1.75
CA ASP A 146 -7.42 0.18 -0.46
C ASP A 146 -7.13 -1.20 0.16
N VAL A 147 -5.85 -1.54 0.33
CA VAL A 147 -5.44 -2.87 0.81
C VAL A 147 -5.21 -2.96 2.32
N PRO A 148 -4.46 -2.03 2.97
CA PRO A 148 -4.11 -2.20 4.38
C PRO A 148 -5.37 -2.24 5.26
N ARG A 149 -5.39 -3.14 6.25
CA ARG A 149 -6.50 -3.28 7.19
C ARG A 149 -5.99 -3.25 8.63
N MET A 150 -6.66 -2.49 9.49
CA MET A 150 -6.30 -2.36 10.90
C MET A 150 -6.76 -3.57 11.70
N ASN A 151 -5.88 -4.12 12.53
CA ASN A 151 -6.24 -5.06 13.57
C ASN A 151 -6.67 -4.29 14.83
N LYS A 152 -7.86 -4.58 15.33
CA LYS A 152 -8.40 -3.95 16.55
C LYS A 152 -7.73 -4.48 17.82
N GLU A 153 -7.12 -5.65 17.77
CA GLU A 153 -6.51 -6.31 18.94
C GLU A 153 -5.18 -5.68 19.34
N ASP A 154 -4.39 -5.21 18.37
CA ASP A 154 -3.02 -4.73 18.60
C ASP A 154 -2.75 -3.33 18.01
N ASN A 155 -3.75 -2.72 17.37
CA ASN A 155 -3.68 -1.42 16.70
C ASN A 155 -2.58 -1.34 15.62
N ARG A 156 -2.36 -2.42 14.89
CA ARG A 156 -1.43 -2.48 13.76
C ARG A 156 -2.15 -2.85 12.47
N VAL A 157 -1.58 -2.43 11.36
CA VAL A 157 -2.11 -2.78 10.05
C VAL A 157 -1.47 -4.06 9.54
N TYR A 158 -2.27 -4.89 8.85
CA TYR A 158 -1.83 -6.12 8.20
C TYR A 158 -2.34 -6.17 6.75
N LYS A 159 -1.66 -6.98 5.93
CA LYS A 159 -1.98 -7.23 4.52
C LYS A 159 -1.16 -8.44 4.01
N CYS A 160 -1.40 -8.84 2.77
CA CYS A 160 -0.54 -9.79 2.06
C CYS A 160 0.94 -9.35 2.10
N THR A 161 1.81 -10.30 2.45
CA THR A 161 3.28 -10.15 2.57
C THR A 161 4.03 -10.71 1.35
N LEU A 162 3.30 -11.15 0.31
CA LEU A 162 3.80 -12.00 -0.77
C LEU A 162 4.47 -13.29 -0.27
N CYS A 163 4.14 -13.75 0.95
CA CYS A 163 4.83 -14.84 1.65
C CYS A 163 6.34 -14.61 1.69
N VAL A 164 6.76 -13.41 2.11
CA VAL A 164 8.18 -13.02 2.23
C VAL A 164 9.03 -14.05 2.96
N ASP A 165 8.47 -14.69 3.98
CA ASP A 165 9.05 -15.78 4.76
C ASP A 165 9.35 -17.03 3.92
N ARG A 166 8.49 -17.38 2.96
CA ARG A 166 8.69 -18.47 1.99
C ARG A 166 9.66 -18.06 0.88
N VAL A 167 9.43 -16.89 0.30
CA VAL A 167 10.18 -16.40 -0.87
C VAL A 167 11.66 -16.22 -0.53
N ASN A 168 11.96 -15.69 0.67
CA ASN A 168 13.35 -15.49 1.11
C ASN A 168 14.15 -16.78 1.27
N VAL A 169 13.47 -17.93 1.36
CA VAL A 169 14.10 -19.27 1.43
C VAL A 169 13.86 -20.10 0.17
N GLY A 170 13.48 -19.45 -0.94
CA GLY A 170 13.38 -20.07 -2.25
C GLY A 170 12.09 -20.88 -2.51
N GLN A 171 11.03 -20.65 -1.72
CA GLN A 171 9.73 -21.28 -1.95
C GLN A 171 8.71 -20.28 -2.51
N GLU A 172 7.85 -20.72 -3.43
CA GLU A 172 6.76 -19.88 -3.94
C GLU A 172 5.66 -19.66 -2.89
N PRO A 173 4.88 -18.55 -2.97
CA PRO A 173 3.82 -18.23 -2.03
C PRO A 173 2.75 -19.33 -1.89
N ALA A 174 2.18 -19.48 -0.69
CA ALA A 174 1.18 -20.53 -0.41
C ALA A 174 -0.04 -20.47 -1.36
N CYS A 175 -0.53 -19.26 -1.65
CA CYS A 175 -1.67 -19.10 -2.57
C CYS A 175 -1.32 -19.42 -4.03
N VAL A 176 -0.05 -19.36 -4.42
CA VAL A 176 0.43 -19.76 -5.75
C VAL A 176 0.43 -21.28 -5.82
N LYS A 177 1.13 -21.93 -4.89
CA LYS A 177 1.29 -23.39 -4.83
C LYS A 177 -0.03 -24.16 -4.79
N THR A 178 -1.05 -23.61 -4.12
CA THR A 178 -2.35 -24.26 -3.95
C THR A 178 -3.29 -24.13 -5.16
N CYS A 179 -3.00 -23.24 -6.12
CA CYS A 179 -3.97 -22.87 -7.15
C CYS A 179 -4.32 -24.08 -8.04
N PRO A 180 -5.57 -24.59 -8.01
CA PRO A 180 -5.89 -25.88 -8.64
C PRO A 180 -5.85 -25.84 -10.16
N THR A 181 -6.10 -24.68 -10.76
CA THR A 181 -6.13 -24.49 -12.22
C THR A 181 -4.86 -23.87 -12.77
N GLY A 182 -3.88 -23.57 -11.92
CA GLY A 182 -2.69 -22.83 -12.34
C GLY A 182 -2.95 -21.36 -12.66
N ALA A 183 -4.11 -20.79 -12.31
CA ALA A 183 -4.43 -19.37 -12.55
C ALA A 183 -3.52 -18.37 -11.82
N ILE A 184 -2.70 -18.84 -10.89
CA ILE A 184 -1.76 -18.01 -10.15
C ILE A 184 -0.35 -18.55 -10.41
N HIS A 185 0.47 -17.76 -11.08
CA HIS A 185 1.87 -18.08 -11.37
C HIS A 185 2.80 -17.21 -10.51
N PHE A 186 4.04 -17.67 -10.34
CA PHE A 186 5.08 -16.94 -9.61
C PHE A 186 6.44 -17.22 -10.22
N GLY A 187 7.29 -16.20 -10.25
CA GLY A 187 8.65 -16.28 -10.77
C GLY A 187 9.28 -14.90 -10.82
N SER A 188 10.26 -14.73 -11.69
CA SER A 188 10.78 -13.40 -11.95
C SER A 188 9.72 -12.50 -12.59
N LYS A 189 9.77 -11.20 -12.32
CA LYS A 189 8.82 -10.25 -12.90
C LYS A 189 8.85 -10.26 -14.42
N SER A 190 10.04 -10.36 -15.03
CA SER A 190 10.22 -10.45 -16.47
C SER A 190 9.58 -11.71 -17.07
N ASP A 191 9.76 -12.87 -16.43
CA ASP A 191 9.17 -14.12 -16.94
C ASP A 191 7.64 -14.11 -16.79
N MET A 192 7.14 -13.49 -15.71
CA MET A 192 5.70 -13.31 -15.52
C MET A 192 5.09 -12.35 -16.53
N GLN A 193 5.81 -11.29 -16.94
CA GLN A 193 5.38 -10.41 -18.03
C GLN A 193 5.38 -11.14 -19.38
N ALA A 194 6.39 -11.97 -19.65
CA ALA A 194 6.45 -12.79 -20.86
C ALA A 194 5.28 -13.79 -20.93
N LEU A 195 5.03 -14.54 -19.84
CA LEU A 195 3.91 -15.46 -19.72
C LEU A 195 2.56 -14.75 -19.89
N ALA A 196 2.41 -13.55 -19.32
CA ALA A 196 1.22 -12.74 -19.53
C ALA A 196 1.03 -12.36 -21.01
N GLY A 197 2.11 -11.98 -21.70
CA GLY A 197 2.09 -11.67 -23.14
C GLY A 197 1.62 -12.86 -23.99
N GLU A 198 2.14 -14.06 -23.70
CA GLU A 198 1.70 -15.30 -24.36
C GLU A 198 0.20 -15.57 -24.12
N ARG A 199 -0.25 -15.41 -22.87
CA ARG A 199 -1.66 -15.61 -22.51
C ARG A 199 -2.58 -14.60 -23.17
N VAL A 200 -2.18 -13.33 -23.23
CA VAL A 200 -2.93 -12.27 -23.94
C VAL A 200 -3.01 -12.58 -25.43
N ALA A 201 -1.92 -13.02 -26.06
CA ALA A 201 -1.92 -13.42 -27.46
C ALA A 201 -2.91 -14.57 -27.71
N GLU A 202 -2.95 -15.58 -26.83
CA GLU A 202 -3.94 -16.67 -26.90
C GLU A 202 -5.38 -16.14 -26.78
N LEU A 203 -5.66 -15.28 -25.79
CA LEU A 203 -6.99 -14.71 -25.58
C LEU A 203 -7.48 -13.90 -26.79
N ASN A 204 -6.58 -13.17 -27.45
CA ASN A 204 -6.88 -12.46 -28.69
C ASN A 204 -7.36 -13.42 -29.79
N THR A 205 -6.75 -14.60 -29.94
CA THR A 205 -7.21 -15.62 -30.91
C THR A 205 -8.60 -16.17 -30.61
N ARG A 206 -9.05 -16.05 -29.36
CA ARG A 206 -10.36 -16.53 -28.88
C ARG A 206 -11.43 -15.44 -28.88
N GLY A 207 -11.13 -14.26 -29.44
CA GLY A 207 -12.07 -13.16 -29.62
C GLY A 207 -12.08 -12.11 -28.51
N TYR A 208 -11.18 -12.18 -27.52
CA TYR A 208 -11.02 -11.14 -26.51
C TYR A 208 -10.07 -10.04 -27.00
N ALA A 209 -10.54 -9.17 -27.89
CA ALA A 209 -9.70 -8.16 -28.55
C ALA A 209 -9.06 -7.14 -27.58
N ASN A 210 -9.64 -6.96 -26.39
CA ASN A 210 -9.16 -6.05 -25.35
C ASN A 210 -8.50 -6.82 -24.18
N ALA A 211 -8.08 -8.08 -24.40
CA ALA A 211 -7.31 -8.80 -23.41
C ALA A 211 -5.98 -8.09 -23.15
N GLY A 212 -5.51 -8.12 -21.91
CA GLY A 212 -4.29 -7.40 -21.57
C GLY A 212 -3.71 -7.73 -20.21
N LEU A 213 -2.46 -7.34 -20.03
CA LEU A 213 -1.75 -7.36 -18.76
C LEU A 213 -2.10 -6.08 -17.98
N TYR A 214 -2.62 -6.25 -16.77
CA TYR A 214 -2.78 -5.19 -15.80
C TYR A 214 -1.49 -5.09 -14.95
N ASP A 215 -0.64 -4.11 -15.30
CA ASP A 215 0.57 -3.73 -14.57
C ASP A 215 0.68 -2.19 -14.54
N PRO A 216 -0.03 -1.50 -13.63
CA PRO A 216 -0.31 -0.07 -13.77
C PRO A 216 0.93 0.81 -13.57
N GLU A 217 1.28 1.58 -14.60
CA GLU A 217 2.42 2.52 -14.59
C GLU A 217 2.27 3.65 -13.56
N GLY A 218 1.04 4.03 -13.20
CA GLY A 218 0.77 5.10 -12.22
C GLY A 218 1.31 4.82 -10.81
N VAL A 219 1.71 3.57 -10.53
CA VAL A 219 2.43 3.16 -9.32
C VAL A 219 3.78 2.52 -9.63
N GLY A 220 4.34 2.79 -10.82
CA GLY A 220 5.60 2.23 -11.32
C GLY A 220 5.55 0.76 -11.73
N GLY A 221 4.35 0.22 -11.94
CA GLY A 221 4.11 -1.21 -12.04
C GLY A 221 3.98 -1.90 -10.68
N THR A 222 3.78 -3.21 -10.70
CA THR A 222 3.35 -4.02 -9.56
C THR A 222 4.06 -5.36 -9.53
N HIS A 223 4.26 -5.92 -8.34
CA HIS A 223 4.77 -7.28 -8.16
C HIS A 223 3.64 -8.31 -7.97
N VAL A 224 2.39 -7.87 -8.11
CA VAL A 224 1.22 -8.72 -8.35
C VAL A 224 0.46 -8.14 -9.53
N MET A 225 0.42 -8.86 -10.64
CA MET A 225 -0.17 -8.41 -11.90
C MET A 225 -1.37 -9.30 -12.26
N TYR A 226 -2.24 -8.84 -13.17
CA TYR A 226 -3.34 -9.65 -13.68
C TYR A 226 -3.27 -9.82 -15.20
N VAL A 227 -3.70 -10.97 -15.71
CA VAL A 227 -4.21 -11.07 -17.09
C VAL A 227 -5.72 -10.92 -17.03
N LEU A 228 -6.28 -10.03 -17.86
CA LEU A 228 -7.71 -9.74 -17.92
C LEU A 228 -8.28 -10.04 -19.31
N HIS A 229 -9.52 -10.51 -19.38
CA HIS A 229 -10.30 -10.59 -20.62
C HIS A 229 -10.59 -9.18 -21.19
N HIS A 230 -10.92 -8.24 -20.30
CA HIS A 230 -11.33 -6.86 -20.60
C HIS A 230 -10.40 -5.88 -19.89
N ALA A 231 -9.15 -5.78 -20.37
CA ALA A 231 -8.15 -4.88 -19.77
C ALA A 231 -8.46 -3.40 -19.99
N ASP A 232 -9.33 -3.08 -20.96
CA ASP A 232 -9.91 -1.75 -21.19
C ASP A 232 -10.93 -1.34 -20.12
N LYS A 233 -11.54 -2.31 -19.43
CA LYS A 233 -12.57 -2.10 -18.40
C LYS A 233 -12.25 -2.86 -17.10
N PRO A 234 -11.10 -2.58 -16.44
CA PRO A 234 -10.73 -3.29 -15.21
C PRO A 234 -11.77 -3.16 -14.10
N GLN A 235 -12.57 -2.09 -14.09
CA GLN A 235 -13.63 -1.86 -13.09
C GLN A 235 -14.70 -2.97 -13.09
N LEU A 236 -14.88 -3.71 -14.20
CA LEU A 236 -15.77 -4.86 -14.26
C LEU A 236 -15.34 -5.98 -13.29
N TYR A 237 -14.06 -6.05 -12.95
CA TYR A 237 -13.52 -7.01 -12.00
C TYR A 237 -13.64 -6.48 -10.56
N HIS A 238 -14.88 -6.24 -10.13
CA HIS A 238 -15.20 -5.75 -8.79
C HIS A 238 -14.41 -4.49 -8.41
N GLY A 239 -14.49 -3.46 -9.26
CA GLY A 239 -13.93 -2.13 -8.96
C GLY A 239 -12.40 -2.02 -9.01
N LEU A 240 -11.70 -2.92 -9.72
CA LEU A 240 -10.26 -2.75 -9.95
C LEU A 240 -10.00 -1.40 -10.64
N PRO A 241 -9.17 -0.49 -10.09
CA PRO A 241 -8.99 0.85 -10.65
C PRO A 241 -8.37 0.80 -12.06
N ALA A 242 -8.81 1.64 -13.01
CA ALA A 242 -8.18 1.67 -14.33
C ALA A 242 -6.77 2.24 -14.35
N ASN A 243 -6.59 3.43 -13.76
CA ASN A 243 -5.32 4.14 -13.76
C ASN A 243 -4.93 4.53 -12.32
N PRO A 244 -4.64 3.54 -11.45
CA PRO A 244 -4.30 3.83 -10.06
C PRO A 244 -2.97 4.58 -9.99
N SER A 245 -2.95 5.60 -9.15
CA SER A 245 -1.75 6.37 -8.81
C SER A 245 -1.88 6.88 -7.38
N ILE A 246 -0.76 7.29 -6.79
CA ILE A 246 -0.79 7.90 -5.45
C ILE A 246 -1.51 9.25 -5.57
N SER A 247 -2.53 9.46 -4.72
CA SER A 247 -3.33 10.69 -4.72
C SER A 247 -2.45 11.96 -4.75
N PRO A 248 -2.73 12.93 -5.63
CA PRO A 248 -1.98 14.18 -5.69
C PRO A 248 -1.94 14.93 -4.36
N ALA A 249 -3.01 14.86 -3.56
CA ALA A 249 -3.06 15.45 -2.23
C ALA A 249 -2.05 14.81 -1.27
N VAL A 250 -1.92 13.47 -1.31
CA VAL A 250 -0.92 12.74 -0.51
C VAL A 250 0.48 13.08 -0.97
N THR A 251 0.71 13.12 -2.28
CA THR A 251 2.00 13.49 -2.88
C THR A 251 2.43 14.90 -2.50
N PHE A 252 1.53 15.87 -2.54
CA PHE A 252 1.80 17.24 -2.10
C PHE A 252 2.12 17.31 -0.59
N TRP A 253 1.25 16.73 0.24
CA TRP A 253 1.38 16.76 1.70
C TRP A 253 2.65 16.09 2.21
N LYS A 254 3.03 14.96 1.61
CA LYS A 254 4.25 14.21 1.97
C LYS A 254 5.49 14.66 1.23
N GLY A 255 5.34 15.37 0.11
CA GLY A 255 6.42 15.93 -0.68
C GLY A 255 6.73 17.36 -0.26
N ILE A 256 6.53 18.31 -1.19
CA ILE A 256 7.03 19.70 -1.10
C ILE A 256 6.50 20.48 0.11
N TRP A 257 5.34 20.12 0.66
CA TRP A 257 4.82 20.78 1.86
C TRP A 257 5.77 20.67 3.06
N LYS A 258 6.48 19.55 3.20
CA LYS A 258 7.40 19.30 4.33
C LYS A 258 8.59 20.27 4.35
N PRO A 259 9.41 20.41 3.28
CA PRO A 259 10.50 21.38 3.26
C PRO A 259 9.99 22.83 3.29
N LEU A 260 8.86 23.14 2.64
CA LEU A 260 8.28 24.49 2.70
C LEU A 260 7.88 24.87 4.14
N ALA A 261 7.25 23.95 4.87
CA ALA A 261 6.92 24.16 6.27
C ALA A 261 8.18 24.36 7.12
N ALA A 262 9.24 23.56 6.90
CA ALA A 262 10.51 23.70 7.61
C ALA A 262 11.19 25.07 7.36
N ILE A 263 11.19 25.54 6.10
CA ILE A 263 11.69 26.88 5.75
C ILE A 263 10.85 27.96 6.45
N GLY A 264 9.52 27.81 6.44
CA GLY A 264 8.60 28.70 7.15
C GLY A 264 8.92 28.80 8.64
N PHE A 265 9.09 27.65 9.31
CA PHE A 265 9.48 27.61 10.72
C PHE A 265 10.82 28.29 10.99
N ALA A 266 11.84 28.03 10.16
CA ALA A 266 13.15 28.65 10.31
C ALA A 266 13.09 30.17 10.11
N ALA A 267 12.34 30.63 9.12
CA ALA A 267 12.14 32.06 8.85
C ALA A 267 11.39 32.76 9.99
N THR A 268 10.30 32.16 10.49
CA THR A 268 9.55 32.69 11.63
C THR A 268 10.40 32.75 12.90
N PHE A 269 11.18 31.71 13.17
CA PHE A 269 12.12 31.70 14.30
C PHE A 269 13.16 32.82 14.18
N ALA A 270 13.81 32.93 13.02
CA ALA A 270 14.79 33.99 12.77
C ALA A 270 14.16 35.37 12.93
N ALA A 271 12.98 35.61 12.34
CA ALA A 271 12.27 36.87 12.45
C ALA A 271 11.91 37.21 13.91
N SER A 272 11.50 36.22 14.70
CA SER A 272 11.18 36.41 16.13
C SER A 272 12.42 36.81 16.93
N VAL A 273 13.55 36.16 16.68
CA VAL A 273 14.84 36.50 17.31
C VAL A 273 15.28 37.90 16.93
N PHE A 274 15.28 38.24 15.64
CA PHE A 274 15.67 39.58 15.18
C PHE A 274 14.71 40.67 15.65
N HIS A 275 13.41 40.40 15.72
CA HIS A 275 12.43 41.30 16.29
C HIS A 275 12.72 41.56 17.77
N TYR A 276 12.92 40.50 18.57
CA TYR A 276 13.19 40.65 20.00
C TYR A 276 14.51 41.39 20.26
N VAL A 277 15.57 41.10 19.50
CA VAL A 277 16.86 41.80 19.63
C VAL A 277 16.77 43.25 19.16
N GLY A 278 16.03 43.53 18.09
CA GLY A 278 15.92 44.86 17.49
C GLY A 278 14.96 45.80 18.20
N VAL A 279 13.80 45.30 18.66
CA VAL A 279 12.74 46.10 19.30
C VAL A 279 12.85 46.04 20.82
N GLY A 280 13.33 44.93 21.38
CA GLY A 280 13.36 44.69 22.82
C GLY A 280 12.03 44.16 23.37
N PRO A 281 11.99 43.84 24.68
CA PRO A 281 10.78 43.39 25.35
C PRO A 281 9.78 44.54 25.50
N ASN A 282 8.49 44.24 25.37
CA ASN A 282 7.44 45.17 25.76
C ASN A 282 7.38 45.24 27.30
N ARG A 283 7.76 46.38 27.88
CA ARG A 283 7.69 46.64 29.33
C ARG A 283 6.49 47.54 29.61
N VAL A 284 5.81 47.31 30.73
CA VAL A 284 4.85 48.28 31.28
C VAL A 284 5.68 49.42 31.88
N GLU A 285 5.38 50.67 31.52
CA GLU A 285 6.00 51.84 32.15
C GLU A 285 5.55 51.89 33.62
N GLU A 286 6.48 52.07 34.57
CA GLU A 286 6.22 52.17 36.02
C GLU A 286 5.32 53.38 36.38
N ASP A 287 5.02 54.26 35.42
CA ASP A 287 4.16 55.45 35.59
C ASP A 287 2.67 55.11 35.86
N GLU A 288 2.25 53.85 35.66
CA GLU A 288 0.90 53.38 36.08
C GLU A 288 0.87 52.87 37.54
N ASP A 289 2.01 52.49 38.15
CA ASP A 289 2.08 52.09 39.56
C ASP A 289 2.19 53.31 40.50
N GLU A 290 2.80 54.43 40.07
CA GLU A 290 2.77 55.69 40.84
C GLU A 290 1.35 56.25 40.99
N ASN A 291 0.48 56.09 39.98
CA ASN A 291 -0.91 56.54 40.03
C ASN A 291 -1.83 55.67 40.91
N LEU A 292 -1.45 54.43 41.18
CA LEU A 292 -2.15 53.55 42.14
C LEU A 292 -1.69 53.83 43.57
N HIS A 293 -0.40 54.10 43.79
CA HIS A 293 0.13 54.47 45.11
C HIS A 293 -0.26 55.90 45.54
N GLU A 294 -0.40 56.88 44.64
CA GLU A 294 -0.87 58.23 45.01
C GLU A 294 -2.36 58.28 45.38
N LYS A 295 -3.18 57.30 44.98
CA LYS A 295 -4.61 57.23 45.32
C LYS A 295 -4.88 56.61 46.68
N GLU A 296 -4.07 55.68 47.14
CA GLU A 296 -4.19 55.09 48.50
C GLU A 296 -3.68 56.03 49.61
N GLU A 297 -2.82 57.00 49.30
CA GLU A 297 -2.36 58.01 50.28
C GLU A 297 -3.29 59.24 50.40
N ARG A 298 -4.41 59.30 49.66
CA ARG A 298 -5.36 60.43 49.64
C ARG A 298 -6.76 60.15 50.20
N GLU A 299 -6.98 59.02 50.86
CA GLU A 299 -8.18 58.73 51.68
C GLU A 299 -7.82 58.61 53.18
#